data_AF-A0A437AIN8-F1
#
_entry.id   AF-A0A437AIN8-F1
#
_cell.length_a   1.000
_cell.length_b   1.000
_cell.length_c   1.000
_cell.angle_alpha   90.00
_cell.angle_beta   90.00
_cell.angle_gamma   90.00
#
_symmetry.space_group_name_H-M   'P 1'
#
loop_
_entity.id
_entity.type
_entity.pdbx_description
1 polymer ?
#
loop_
_entity_poly.entity_id
_entity_poly.type
_entity_poly.pdbx_seq_one_letter_code
_entity_poly.pdbx_strand_id
1 'polypeptide(L)'
;LNPIEDGFWTPKYKHIKENHVTDLTMNSKICLANFTHSLTKESFLSKSKEILIYQMNKRKNYDKIKYVNHILNLIISNFENDYKAASLFVIYITFATKGFKNYVSRHRKDCIQYLLSPSAILFIFSDVSLVNTINIWKGFNLEFHNIKTGYEILVSIGFRFSFVDEHENADRFVFSYKKYVKHCLKKFFWTEGASHDIINS
;
A
#
# COMPACT_ATOMS: atom_id res chain seq x y z
N LEU A 1 -9.71 -12.87 15.51
CA LEU A 1 -10.63 -12.77 14.36
C LEU A 1 -9.80 -12.89 13.10
N ASN A 2 -9.99 -14.00 12.36
CA ASN A 2 -9.18 -14.34 11.19
C ASN A 2 -9.50 -13.31 10.06
N PRO A 3 -8.56 -12.47 9.62
CA PRO A 3 -8.86 -11.30 8.77
C PRO A 3 -9.42 -11.65 7.37
N ILE A 4 -9.38 -12.92 7.01
CA ILE A 4 -9.80 -13.47 5.71
C ILE A 4 -11.32 -13.69 5.66
N GLU A 5 -11.99 -13.88 6.80
CA GLU A 5 -13.38 -14.36 6.84
C GLU A 5 -14.44 -13.24 6.82
N ASP A 6 -14.15 -12.04 7.35
CA ASP A 6 -15.15 -10.96 7.42
C ASP A 6 -15.44 -10.27 6.07
N GLY A 7 -14.61 -10.51 5.04
CA GLY A 7 -14.86 -10.03 3.68
C GLY A 7 -15.90 -10.85 2.90
N PHE A 8 -16.49 -11.90 3.50
CA PHE A 8 -17.33 -12.86 2.78
C PHE A 8 -18.82 -12.48 2.64
N TRP A 9 -19.35 -11.47 3.35
CA TRP A 9 -20.81 -11.30 3.48
C TRP A 9 -21.38 -9.90 3.22
N THR A 10 -20.77 -9.09 2.35
CA THR A 10 -21.44 -7.88 1.80
C THR A 10 -21.58 -7.95 0.27
N PRO A 11 -22.79 -7.84 -0.30
CA PRO A 11 -23.06 -7.88 -1.75
C PRO A 11 -22.35 -6.84 -2.63
N LYS A 12 -21.62 -5.88 -2.03
CA LYS A 12 -21.07 -4.69 -2.68
C LYS A 12 -19.89 -4.90 -3.65
N TYR A 13 -19.36 -6.12 -3.73
CA TYR A 13 -18.09 -6.39 -4.44
C TYR A 13 -18.12 -7.67 -5.29
N LYS A 14 -19.32 -8.19 -5.60
CA LYS A 14 -19.49 -9.47 -6.29
C LYS A 14 -18.82 -9.44 -7.67
N HIS A 15 -19.03 -8.36 -8.43
CA HIS A 15 -18.48 -8.22 -9.79
C HIS A 15 -16.96 -8.09 -9.77
N ILE A 16 -16.40 -7.21 -8.94
CA ILE A 16 -14.94 -7.08 -8.85
C ILE A 16 -14.32 -8.39 -8.34
N LYS A 17 -14.93 -9.09 -7.39
CA LYS A 17 -14.41 -10.36 -6.89
C LYS A 17 -14.37 -11.40 -8.00
N GLU A 18 -15.47 -11.60 -8.73
CA GLU A 18 -15.52 -12.58 -9.83
C GLU A 18 -14.46 -12.32 -10.92
N ASN A 19 -14.21 -11.05 -11.26
CA ASN A 19 -13.30 -10.70 -12.35
C ASN A 19 -11.84 -10.46 -11.93
N HIS A 20 -11.58 -10.21 -10.65
CA HIS A 20 -10.25 -9.81 -10.14
C HIS A 20 -9.71 -10.68 -9.02
N VAL A 21 -10.29 -11.85 -8.72
CA VAL A 21 -9.70 -12.79 -7.74
C VAL A 21 -8.32 -13.28 -8.19
N THR A 22 -8.16 -13.62 -9.47
CA THR A 22 -6.90 -14.20 -9.98
C THR A 22 -6.02 -13.17 -10.68
N ASP A 23 -4.71 -13.19 -10.40
CA ASP A 23 -3.69 -12.50 -11.19
C ASP A 23 -2.55 -13.47 -11.53
N LEU A 24 -2.63 -14.09 -12.71
CA LEU A 24 -1.65 -15.06 -13.19
C LEU A 24 -0.24 -14.49 -13.29
N THR A 25 -0.10 -13.16 -13.38
CA THR A 25 1.21 -12.52 -13.48
C THR A 25 2.02 -12.59 -12.18
N MET A 26 1.41 -13.08 -11.10
CA MET A 26 2.05 -13.35 -9.80
C MET A 26 2.63 -14.77 -9.68
N ASN A 27 2.42 -15.65 -10.68
CA ASN A 27 2.97 -17.00 -10.70
C ASN A 27 4.40 -17.08 -11.26
N SER A 28 5.05 -15.94 -11.52
CA SER A 28 6.45 -15.95 -11.97
C SER A 28 7.39 -16.35 -10.83
N LYS A 29 8.52 -17.00 -11.17
CA LYS A 29 9.55 -17.43 -10.19
C LYS A 29 9.95 -16.29 -9.23
N ILE A 30 10.14 -15.09 -9.77
CA ILE A 30 10.48 -13.88 -9.01
C ILE A 30 9.44 -13.57 -7.92
N CYS A 31 8.15 -13.71 -8.24
CA CYS A 31 7.08 -13.37 -7.30
C CYS A 31 6.91 -14.41 -6.19
N LEU A 32 7.30 -15.67 -6.48
CA LEU A 32 7.23 -16.81 -5.57
C LEU A 32 8.48 -16.96 -4.69
N ALA A 33 9.61 -16.41 -5.12
CA ALA A 33 10.86 -16.45 -4.37
C ALA A 33 10.73 -15.75 -3.03
N ASN A 34 11.16 -16.43 -1.96
CA ASN A 34 11.21 -15.85 -0.63
C ASN A 34 12.28 -14.75 -0.57
N PHE A 35 12.01 -13.73 0.25
CA PHE A 35 12.99 -12.67 0.48
C PHE A 35 14.20 -13.24 1.21
N THR A 36 15.37 -13.10 0.59
CA THR A 36 16.66 -13.53 1.16
C THR A 36 17.32 -12.45 2.01
N HIS A 37 16.88 -11.19 1.87
CA HIS A 37 17.47 -10.04 2.54
C HIS A 37 16.41 -9.20 3.26
N SER A 38 16.78 -8.71 4.45
CA SER A 38 15.99 -7.73 5.18
C SER A 38 16.14 -6.35 4.56
N LEU A 39 15.05 -5.59 4.51
CA LEU A 39 15.09 -4.17 4.16
C LEU A 39 15.89 -3.40 5.22
N THR A 40 16.89 -2.63 4.80
CA THR A 40 17.57 -1.67 5.68
C THR A 40 16.78 -0.36 5.76
N LYS A 41 17.03 0.45 6.79
CA LYS A 41 16.43 1.79 6.94
C LYS A 41 16.66 2.66 5.71
N GLU A 42 17.89 2.68 5.21
CA GLU A 42 18.31 3.50 4.06
C GLU A 42 17.60 3.06 2.77
N SER A 43 17.59 1.75 2.51
CA SER A 43 16.90 1.17 1.36
C SER A 43 15.39 1.44 1.43
N PHE A 44 14.78 1.26 2.60
CA PHE A 44 13.38 1.59 2.83
C PHE A 44 13.08 3.07 2.57
N LEU A 45 13.84 3.99 3.16
CA LEU A 45 13.62 5.43 3.02
C LEU A 45 13.78 5.89 1.56
N SER A 46 14.84 5.44 0.89
CA SER A 46 15.11 5.77 -0.51
C SER A 46 13.96 5.31 -1.43
N LYS A 47 13.58 4.03 -1.33
CA LYS A 47 12.53 3.44 -2.17
C LYS A 47 11.15 4.04 -1.86
N SER A 48 10.83 4.27 -0.59
CA SER A 48 9.57 4.91 -0.18
C SER A 48 9.48 6.35 -0.68
N LYS A 49 10.57 7.11 -0.56
CA LYS A 49 10.64 8.50 -1.06
C LYS A 49 10.37 8.56 -2.55
N GLU A 50 10.96 7.66 -3.33
CA GLU A 50 10.73 7.59 -4.77
C GLU A 50 9.27 7.25 -5.10
N ILE A 51 8.65 6.31 -4.39
CA ILE A 51 7.24 5.94 -4.55
C ILE A 51 6.32 7.14 -4.27
N LEU A 52 6.54 7.83 -3.13
CA LEU A 52 5.73 8.99 -2.75
C LEU A 52 5.87 10.13 -3.75
N ILE A 53 7.10 10.51 -4.11
CA ILE A 53 7.37 11.59 -5.06
C ILE A 53 6.77 11.27 -6.42
N TYR A 54 6.94 10.04 -6.92
CA TYR A 54 6.33 9.63 -8.19
C TYR A 54 4.81 9.79 -8.18
N GLN A 55 4.13 9.35 -7.11
CA GLN A 55 2.68 9.46 -7.01
C GLN A 55 2.21 10.91 -6.84
N MET A 56 2.91 11.72 -6.06
CA MET A 56 2.63 13.15 -5.92
C MET A 56 2.77 13.87 -7.27
N ASN A 57 3.85 13.61 -8.02
CA ASN A 57 4.08 14.18 -9.34
C ASN A 57 3.01 13.75 -10.35
N LYS A 58 2.72 12.44 -10.43
CA LYS A 58 1.69 11.88 -11.32
C LYS A 58 0.31 12.51 -11.08
N ARG A 59 0.02 12.91 -9.85
CA ARG A 59 -1.26 13.53 -9.44
C ARG A 59 -1.21 15.06 -9.39
N LYS A 60 -0.07 15.68 -9.73
CA LYS A 60 0.18 17.13 -9.68
C LYS A 60 0.08 17.75 -8.27
N ASN A 61 0.35 16.98 -7.22
CA ASN A 61 0.35 17.42 -5.82
C ASN A 61 1.74 17.94 -5.40
N TYR A 62 2.33 18.84 -6.18
CA TYR A 62 3.73 19.27 -5.98
C TYR A 62 3.97 19.94 -4.63
N ASP A 63 2.95 20.63 -4.08
CA ASP A 63 3.00 21.27 -2.77
C ASP A 63 3.20 20.28 -1.63
N LYS A 64 2.91 18.99 -1.85
CA LYS A 64 3.04 17.92 -0.86
C LYS A 64 4.43 17.32 -0.76
N ILE A 65 5.28 17.52 -1.77
CA ILE A 65 6.63 16.95 -1.83
C ILE A 65 7.48 17.37 -0.61
N LYS A 66 7.31 18.61 -0.14
CA LYS A 66 8.00 19.13 1.05
C LYS A 66 7.73 18.34 2.33
N TYR A 67 6.65 17.55 2.39
CA TYR A 67 6.28 16.75 3.54
C TYR A 67 6.78 15.30 3.48
N VAL A 68 7.39 14.86 2.37
CA VAL A 68 7.75 13.45 2.18
C VAL A 68 8.64 12.90 3.29
N ASN A 69 9.72 13.62 3.65
CA ASN A 69 10.61 13.15 4.72
C ASN A 69 9.90 13.07 6.07
N HIS A 70 9.05 14.05 6.38
CA HIS A 70 8.25 14.08 7.61
C HIS A 70 7.29 12.89 7.67
N ILE A 71 6.52 12.65 6.61
CA ILE A 71 5.57 11.54 6.51
C ILE A 71 6.30 10.20 6.68
N LEU A 72 7.44 10.00 6.01
CA LEU A 72 8.18 8.74 6.12
C LEU A 72 8.76 8.52 7.51
N ASN A 73 9.29 9.57 8.14
CA ASN A 73 9.77 9.47 9.52
C ASN A 73 8.64 9.13 10.49
N LEU A 74 7.46 9.74 10.31
CA LEU A 74 6.26 9.43 11.09
C LEU A 74 5.82 7.97 10.91
N ILE A 75 5.83 7.46 9.67
CA ILE A 75 5.48 6.07 9.40
C ILE A 75 6.47 5.12 10.08
N ILE A 76 7.77 5.30 9.85
CA ILE A 76 8.81 4.40 10.39
C ILE A 76 8.79 4.37 11.91
N SER A 77 8.65 5.54 12.57
CA SER A 77 8.65 5.60 14.04
C SER A 77 7.47 4.85 14.64
N ASN A 78 6.28 4.92 14.01
CA ASN A 78 5.07 4.23 14.48
C ASN A 78 5.05 2.74 14.15
N PHE A 79 5.85 2.30 13.18
CA PHE A 79 6.12 0.88 12.91
C PHE A 79 7.34 0.35 13.68
N GLU A 80 7.92 1.11 14.60
CA GLU A 80 9.05 0.66 15.44
C GLU A 80 10.23 0.12 14.61
N ASN A 81 10.47 0.73 13.45
CA ASN A 81 11.47 0.28 12.46
C ASN A 81 11.18 -1.07 11.76
N ASP A 82 9.98 -1.61 11.85
CA ASP A 82 9.54 -2.70 10.98
C ASP A 82 9.31 -2.17 9.54
N TYR A 83 10.40 -2.14 8.77
CA TYR A 83 10.41 -1.67 7.39
C TYR A 83 9.57 -2.54 6.46
N LYS A 84 9.35 -3.81 6.81
CA LYS A 84 8.60 -4.75 6.00
C LYS A 84 7.10 -4.49 6.16
N ALA A 85 6.59 -4.38 7.38
CA ALA A 85 5.21 -3.97 7.63
C ALA A 85 4.94 -2.54 7.14
N ALA A 86 5.86 -1.60 7.41
CA ALA A 86 5.77 -0.23 6.93
C ALA A 86 5.72 -0.15 5.39
N SER A 87 6.39 -1.06 4.67
CA SER A 87 6.35 -1.04 3.20
C SER A 87 4.95 -1.31 2.65
N LEU A 88 4.21 -2.28 3.20
CA LEU A 88 2.83 -2.55 2.81
C LEU A 88 1.94 -1.33 3.11
N PHE A 89 2.11 -0.73 4.29
CA PHE A 89 1.39 0.49 4.64
C PHE A 89 1.68 1.64 3.67
N VAL A 90 2.96 1.91 3.36
CA VAL A 90 3.37 2.96 2.40
C VAL A 90 2.72 2.74 1.04
N ILE A 91 2.71 1.51 0.54
CA ILE A 91 2.08 1.18 -0.75
C ILE A 91 0.59 1.51 -0.69
N TYR A 92 -0.13 0.94 0.28
CA TYR A 92 -1.56 1.17 0.39
C TYR A 92 -1.89 2.66 0.57
N ILE A 93 -1.27 3.32 1.54
CA ILE A 93 -1.66 4.67 1.95
C ILE A 93 -1.35 5.71 0.87
N THR A 94 -0.25 5.53 0.13
CA THR A 94 0.10 6.43 -0.98
C THR A 94 -0.94 6.35 -2.10
N PHE A 95 -1.46 5.15 -2.37
CA PHE A 95 -2.52 4.98 -3.36
C PHE A 95 -3.86 5.53 -2.85
N ALA A 96 -4.27 5.13 -1.63
CA ALA A 96 -5.55 5.51 -1.03
C ALA A 96 -5.71 7.03 -0.87
N THR A 97 -4.61 7.73 -0.60
CA THR A 97 -4.59 9.19 -0.44
C THR A 97 -4.33 9.95 -1.75
N LYS A 98 -4.23 9.25 -2.90
CA LYS A 98 -3.86 9.81 -4.21
C LYS A 98 -2.58 10.65 -4.12
N GLY A 99 -1.53 10.12 -3.49
CA GLY A 99 -0.28 10.85 -3.26
C GLY A 99 -0.48 12.01 -2.29
N PHE A 100 -1.16 11.76 -1.17
CA PHE A 100 -1.34 12.71 -0.07
C PHE A 100 -2.00 14.04 -0.46
N LYS A 101 -2.93 14.02 -1.43
CA LYS A 101 -3.57 15.22 -2.00
C LYS A 101 -4.12 16.18 -0.93
N ASN A 102 -4.82 15.64 0.07
CA ASN A 102 -5.49 16.42 1.11
C ASN A 102 -4.72 16.45 2.44
N TYR A 103 -3.43 16.12 2.42
CA TYR A 103 -2.62 16.12 3.63
C TYR A 103 -2.28 17.53 4.12
N VAL A 104 -2.38 17.71 5.43
CA VAL A 104 -1.91 18.88 6.18
C VAL A 104 -1.07 18.43 7.38
N SER A 105 0.04 19.10 7.68
CA SER A 105 0.89 18.68 8.81
C SER A 105 0.28 18.97 10.18
N ARG A 106 -0.50 20.04 10.31
CA ARG A 106 -1.15 20.41 11.58
C ARG A 106 -2.58 19.92 11.61
N HIS A 107 -2.94 19.17 12.66
CA HIS A 107 -4.28 18.69 12.87
C HIS A 107 -5.28 19.83 13.07
N ARG A 108 -6.50 19.64 12.55
CA ARG A 108 -7.61 20.58 12.61
C ARG A 108 -8.91 19.80 12.87
N LYS A 109 -9.96 20.48 13.35
CA LYS A 109 -11.24 19.86 13.70
C LYS A 109 -11.95 19.18 12.52
N ASP A 110 -11.66 19.60 11.30
CA ASP A 110 -12.20 19.07 10.05
C ASP A 110 -11.38 17.89 9.48
N CYS A 111 -10.29 17.50 10.15
CA CYS A 111 -9.49 16.35 9.73
C CYS A 111 -10.20 15.03 10.08
N ILE A 112 -10.30 14.13 9.12
CA ILE A 112 -10.76 12.76 9.38
C ILE A 112 -9.80 12.02 10.29
N GLN A 113 -10.32 11.09 11.10
CA GLN A 113 -9.51 10.36 12.08
C GLN A 113 -8.77 9.15 11.51
N TYR A 114 -9.28 8.52 10.44
CA TYR A 114 -8.73 7.27 9.88
C TYR A 114 -8.83 7.26 8.36
N LEU A 115 -7.92 6.55 7.69
CA LEU A 115 -7.78 6.54 6.22
C LEU A 115 -8.19 5.20 5.57
N LEU A 116 -8.78 4.29 6.34
CA LEU A 116 -9.28 2.98 5.85
C LEU A 116 -10.75 3.06 5.44
N SER A 117 -11.05 3.85 4.40
CA SER A 117 -12.38 3.95 3.81
C SER A 117 -12.29 4.47 2.37
N PRO A 118 -13.18 4.03 1.44
CA PRO A 118 -13.20 4.56 0.08
C PRO A 118 -13.41 6.09 0.04
N SER A 119 -14.17 6.63 0.99
CA SER A 119 -14.48 8.06 1.07
C SER A 119 -13.38 8.91 1.70
N ALA A 120 -12.40 8.30 2.38
CA ALA A 120 -11.34 9.03 3.10
C ALA A 120 -10.57 9.99 2.18
N ILE A 121 -10.48 9.64 0.89
CA ILE A 121 -9.82 10.42 -0.16
C ILE A 121 -10.42 11.81 -0.40
N LEU A 122 -11.65 12.05 0.04
CA LEU A 122 -12.36 13.31 -0.14
C LEU A 122 -12.08 14.30 1.00
N PHE A 123 -11.53 13.83 2.11
CA PHE A 123 -11.37 14.65 3.32
C PHE A 123 -9.93 15.08 3.56
N ILE A 124 -9.78 16.15 4.33
CA ILE A 124 -8.50 16.62 4.85
C ILE A 124 -8.03 15.65 5.94
N PHE A 125 -6.74 15.36 5.97
CA PHE A 125 -6.16 14.48 6.98
C PHE A 125 -4.77 14.96 7.39
N SER A 126 -4.33 14.55 8.58
CA SER A 126 -3.09 15.02 9.21
C SER A 126 -2.25 13.88 9.77
N ASP A 127 -1.16 14.23 10.47
CA ASP A 127 -0.33 13.29 11.24
C ASP A 127 -1.16 12.40 12.15
N VAL A 128 -2.11 12.97 12.90
CA VAL A 128 -3.02 12.23 13.77
C VAL A 128 -3.78 11.15 13.00
N SER A 129 -4.31 11.49 11.82
CA SER A 129 -5.03 10.55 10.95
C SER A 129 -4.13 9.40 10.47
N LEU A 130 -2.87 9.70 10.13
CA LEU A 130 -1.89 8.71 9.72
C LEU A 130 -1.55 7.76 10.87
N VAL A 131 -1.22 8.29 12.05
CA VAL A 131 -0.89 7.51 13.25
C VAL A 131 -2.05 6.59 13.63
N ASN A 132 -3.27 7.13 13.67
CA ASN A 132 -4.47 6.36 13.95
C ASN A 132 -4.69 5.23 12.93
N THR A 133 -4.43 5.50 11.65
CA THR A 133 -4.52 4.48 10.59
C THR A 133 -3.45 3.41 10.76
N ILE A 134 -2.21 3.78 11.14
CA ILE A 134 -1.13 2.83 11.45
C ILE A 134 -1.51 1.92 12.62
N ASN A 135 -2.12 2.47 13.67
CA ASN A 135 -2.55 1.69 14.83
C ASN A 135 -3.59 0.62 14.45
N ILE A 136 -4.56 0.96 13.60
CA ILE A 136 -5.50 -0.03 13.06
C ILE A 136 -4.76 -1.03 12.16
N TRP A 137 -3.85 -0.56 11.31
CA TRP A 137 -3.10 -1.40 10.39
C TRP A 137 -2.27 -2.46 11.12
N LYS A 138 -1.60 -2.09 12.21
CA LYS A 138 -0.83 -3.01 13.06
C LYS A 138 -1.71 -4.14 13.60
N GLY A 139 -2.99 -3.87 13.88
CA GLY A 139 -3.94 -4.88 14.36
C GLY A 139 -4.26 -5.99 13.35
N PHE A 140 -3.86 -5.86 12.07
CA PHE A 140 -4.03 -6.91 11.07
C PHE A 140 -2.99 -8.02 11.14
N ASN A 141 -1.87 -7.84 11.85
CA ASN A 141 -0.79 -8.83 11.99
C ASN A 141 -0.38 -9.48 10.65
N LEU A 142 -0.03 -8.63 9.67
CA LEU A 142 0.23 -9.06 8.30
C LEU A 142 1.63 -9.64 8.14
N GLU A 143 1.71 -10.95 7.88
CA GLU A 143 2.95 -11.65 7.58
C GLU A 143 3.02 -12.05 6.09
N PHE A 144 4.19 -11.89 5.47
CA PHE A 144 4.42 -12.31 4.09
C PHE A 144 5.88 -12.62 3.85
N HIS A 145 6.21 -13.59 3.00
CA HIS A 145 7.62 -13.99 2.77
C HIS A 145 8.10 -13.77 1.34
N ASN A 146 7.19 -13.44 0.42
CA ASN A 146 7.47 -13.21 -0.99
C ASN A 146 6.52 -12.15 -1.57
N ILE A 147 6.81 -11.70 -2.79
CA ILE A 147 6.03 -10.64 -3.47
C ILE A 147 4.59 -11.09 -3.69
N LYS A 148 4.35 -12.36 -4.03
CA LYS A 148 3.00 -12.90 -4.24
C LYS A 148 2.14 -12.73 -2.98
N THR A 149 2.63 -13.15 -1.83
CA THR A 149 1.89 -13.06 -0.56
C THR A 149 1.63 -11.60 -0.17
N GLY A 150 2.64 -10.72 -0.32
CA GLY A 150 2.45 -9.28 -0.08
C GLY A 150 1.43 -8.63 -1.02
N TYR A 151 1.39 -9.08 -2.27
CA TYR A 151 0.41 -8.64 -3.26
C TYR A 151 -1.00 -9.09 -2.90
N GLU A 152 -1.18 -10.36 -2.53
CA GLU A 152 -2.46 -10.94 -2.13
C GLU A 152 -3.04 -10.24 -0.89
N ILE A 153 -2.18 -9.92 0.09
CA ILE A 153 -2.54 -9.09 1.25
C ILE A 153 -3.07 -7.72 0.83
N LEU A 154 -2.30 -7.00 0.02
CA LEU A 154 -2.68 -5.64 -0.40
C LEU A 154 -3.96 -5.64 -1.24
N VAL A 155 -4.13 -6.62 -2.13
CA VAL A 155 -5.38 -6.78 -2.90
C VAL A 155 -6.55 -7.07 -1.97
N SER A 156 -6.38 -7.93 -0.96
CA SER A 156 -7.43 -8.22 0.03
C SER A 156 -7.80 -6.99 0.87
N ILE A 157 -6.81 -6.17 1.26
CA ILE A 157 -7.04 -4.87 1.91
C ILE A 157 -7.78 -3.91 0.97
N GLY A 158 -7.42 -3.91 -0.32
CA GLY A 158 -8.13 -3.16 -1.36
C GLY A 158 -9.61 -3.54 -1.44
N PHE A 159 -9.93 -4.84 -1.46
CA PHE A 159 -11.30 -5.33 -1.41
C PHE A 159 -12.06 -4.85 -0.17
N ARG A 160 -11.39 -4.83 0.98
CA ARG A 160 -12.03 -4.44 2.25
C ARG A 160 -12.30 -2.94 2.37
N PHE A 161 -11.40 -2.09 1.85
CA PHE A 161 -11.42 -0.67 2.18
C PHE A 161 -11.44 0.29 0.99
N SER A 162 -11.29 -0.19 -0.25
CA SER A 162 -11.09 0.70 -1.42
C SER A 162 -11.92 0.34 -2.64
N PHE A 163 -12.16 -0.94 -2.91
CA PHE A 163 -12.94 -1.37 -4.07
C PHE A 163 -14.43 -1.27 -3.75
N VAL A 164 -15.22 -0.84 -4.72
CA VAL A 164 -16.66 -0.58 -4.62
C VAL A 164 -17.24 -0.80 -6.02
N ASP A 165 -18.11 -1.79 -6.20
CA ASP A 165 -18.66 -2.16 -7.52
C ASP A 165 -19.46 -1.00 -8.13
N GLU A 166 -20.11 -0.19 -7.29
CA GLU A 166 -21.00 0.89 -7.72
C GLU A 166 -20.25 2.10 -8.30
N HIS A 167 -18.91 2.12 -8.25
CA HIS A 167 -18.12 3.19 -8.86
C HIS A 167 -17.98 3.01 -10.36
N GLU A 168 -18.28 4.09 -11.10
CA GLU A 168 -17.93 4.19 -12.51
C GLU A 168 -16.41 3.97 -12.68
N ASN A 169 -16.02 2.99 -13.51
CA ASN A 169 -14.64 2.55 -13.72
C ASN A 169 -14.02 1.69 -12.60
N ALA A 170 -14.82 1.01 -11.78
CA ALA A 170 -14.35 0.08 -10.75
C ALA A 170 -13.26 -0.89 -11.25
N ASP A 171 -13.46 -1.57 -12.39
CA ASP A 171 -12.48 -2.49 -12.97
C ASP A 171 -11.14 -1.81 -13.30
N ARG A 172 -11.19 -0.61 -13.89
CA ARG A 172 -9.99 0.17 -14.22
C ARG A 172 -9.24 0.63 -12.97
N PHE A 173 -9.99 0.95 -11.91
CA PHE A 173 -9.41 1.31 -10.62
C PHE A 173 -8.68 0.12 -10.00
N VAL A 174 -9.31 -1.05 -9.95
CA VAL A 174 -8.74 -2.30 -9.42
C VAL A 174 -7.50 -2.70 -10.21
N PHE A 175 -7.57 -2.67 -11.55
CA PHE A 175 -6.42 -2.95 -12.40
C PHE A 175 -5.25 -1.97 -12.15
N SER A 176 -5.55 -0.69 -12.02
CA SER A 176 -4.53 0.34 -11.71
C SER A 176 -3.90 0.11 -10.33
N TYR A 177 -4.70 -0.27 -9.33
CA TYR A 177 -4.23 -0.61 -8.01
C TYR A 177 -3.30 -1.82 -8.03
N LYS A 178 -3.74 -2.93 -8.62
CA LYS A 178 -2.95 -4.16 -8.76
C LYS A 178 -1.60 -3.92 -9.44
N LYS A 179 -1.62 -3.20 -10.58
CA LYS A 179 -0.39 -2.84 -11.30
C LYS A 179 0.55 -2.01 -10.44
N TYR A 180 0.01 -1.05 -9.68
CA TYR A 180 0.79 -0.22 -8.76
C TYR A 180 1.38 -1.03 -7.60
N VAL A 181 0.58 -1.87 -6.93
CA VAL A 181 1.03 -2.75 -5.84
C VAL A 181 2.17 -3.65 -6.30
N LYS A 182 2.00 -4.33 -7.44
CA LYS A 182 3.02 -5.20 -8.01
C LYS A 182 4.33 -4.45 -8.26
N HIS A 183 4.25 -3.26 -8.86
CA HIS A 183 5.42 -2.45 -9.13
C HIS A 183 6.15 -2.04 -7.84
N CYS A 184 5.42 -1.59 -6.82
CA CYS A 184 6.03 -1.18 -5.56
C CYS A 184 6.62 -2.33 -4.76
N LEU A 185 5.95 -3.49 -4.69
CA LEU A 185 6.50 -4.66 -4.00
C LEU A 185 7.79 -5.14 -4.66
N LYS A 186 7.84 -5.20 -6.00
CA LYS A 186 9.08 -5.45 -6.72
C LYS A 186 10.13 -4.40 -6.37
N LYS A 187 9.77 -3.12 -6.35
CA LYS A 187 10.71 -2.08 -5.99
C LYS A 187 11.32 -2.27 -4.60
N PHE A 188 10.51 -2.57 -3.59
CA PHE A 188 10.99 -2.82 -2.22
C PHE A 188 11.87 -4.07 -2.14
N PHE A 189 11.38 -5.19 -2.65
CA PHE A 189 11.89 -6.51 -2.30
C PHE A 189 12.62 -7.24 -3.43
N TRP A 190 12.71 -6.62 -4.61
CA TRP A 190 13.46 -7.13 -5.74
C TRP A 190 14.51 -6.12 -6.17
N THR A 191 15.75 -6.55 -6.23
CA THR A 191 16.88 -5.80 -6.78
C THR A 191 17.46 -6.60 -7.94
N GLU A 192 17.62 -5.98 -9.11
CA GLU A 192 18.08 -6.63 -10.35
C GLU A 192 19.49 -7.26 -10.24
N GLY A 193 20.23 -7.00 -9.16
CA GLY A 193 21.50 -7.67 -8.85
C GLY A 193 21.38 -9.14 -8.39
N ALA A 194 20.18 -9.61 -7.98
CA ALA A 194 19.95 -11.01 -7.60
C ALA A 194 19.83 -11.98 -8.80
N SER A 195 19.98 -11.46 -10.02
CA SER A 195 19.85 -12.21 -11.27
C SER A 195 20.99 -13.21 -11.51
N HIS A 196 22.19 -12.95 -10.99
CA HIS A 196 23.34 -13.83 -11.23
C HIS A 196 23.29 -15.15 -10.45
N ASP A 197 22.57 -15.19 -9.33
CA ASP A 197 22.50 -16.40 -8.50
C ASP A 197 21.31 -17.31 -8.89
N ILE A 198 20.27 -16.76 -9.52
CA ILE A 198 19.06 -17.50 -9.92
C ILE A 198 19.17 -18.07 -11.34
N ILE A 199 20.09 -17.54 -12.17
CA ILE A 199 20.38 -18.08 -13.51
C ILE A 199 21.43 -19.20 -13.44
N ASN A 200 22.18 -19.30 -12.34
CA ASN A 200 23.25 -20.29 -12.14
C ASN A 200 22.92 -21.38 -11.11
N SER A 201 21.66 -21.53 -10.67
CA SER A 201 21.17 -22.63 -9.82
C SER A 201 20.03 -23.40 -10.49
#